data_AF-A0A818V3G0-F1
#
_entry.id   AF-A0A818V3G0-F1
#
_cell.length_a   1.000
_cell.length_b   1.000
_cell.length_c   1.000
_cell.angle_alpha   90.00
_cell.angle_beta   90.00
_cell.angle_gamma   90.00
#
_symmetry.space_group_name_H-M   'P 1'
#
loop_
_entity.id
_entity.type
_entity.pdbx_description
1 polymer ?
#
loop_
_entity_poly.entity_id
_entity_poly.type
_entity_poly.pdbx_seq_one_letter_code
_entity_poly.pdbx_strand_id
1 'polypeptide(L)'
;MPPLIMTALGLYNDSEYHGTLNINSVIPLDKINYQRVWKSSDFIPFLSQIALERLNCKSAAYNGSFVRVVVSSAPKPLPGCASGPGASCPLKQYMDYVKRRTDLFEDFSKACGAQNNDITNVLSFFWKDDAI
;
A
#
# COMPACT_ATOMS: atom_id res chain seq x y z
N MET A 1 2.08 0.90 12.18
CA MET A 1 1.96 2.17 11.43
C MET A 1 1.08 1.99 10.20
N PRO A 2 -0.23 2.24 10.29
CA PRO A 2 -1.13 2.16 9.14
C PRO A 2 -0.84 3.19 8.01
N PRO A 3 -0.57 4.49 8.29
CA PRO A 3 -0.35 5.47 7.23
C PRO A 3 0.85 5.17 6.33
N LEU A 4 1.94 4.63 6.89
CA LEU A 4 3.14 4.27 6.13
C LEU A 4 2.84 3.23 5.04
N ILE A 5 2.08 2.19 5.39
CA ILE A 5 1.72 1.14 4.43
C ILE A 5 0.80 1.70 3.34
N MET A 6 -0.13 2.59 3.70
CA MET A 6 -1.05 3.22 2.75
C MET A 6 -0.32 4.06 1.70
N THR A 7 0.67 4.86 2.12
CA THR A 7 1.46 5.70 1.22
C THR A 7 2.45 4.86 0.41
N ALA A 8 3.12 3.90 1.02
CA ALA A 8 4.06 3.01 0.33
C ALA A 8 3.36 2.20 -0.77
N LEU A 9 2.18 1.64 -0.49
CA LEU A 9 1.36 0.92 -1.48
C LEU A 9 0.51 1.84 -2.37
N GLY A 10 0.54 3.16 -2.18
CA GLY A 10 -0.19 4.11 -3.02
C GLY A 10 -1.71 3.94 -3.02
N LEU A 11 -2.30 3.37 -1.96
CA LEU A 11 -3.71 2.95 -1.92
C LEU A 11 -4.70 4.13 -1.96
N TYR A 12 -4.26 5.30 -1.52
CA TYR A 12 -5.04 6.54 -1.48
C TYR A 12 -4.30 7.65 -2.21
N ASN A 13 -3.82 7.36 -3.43
CA ASN A 13 -3.10 8.34 -4.25
C ASN A 13 -4.06 9.32 -4.93
N ASP A 14 -4.24 10.46 -4.27
CA ASP A 14 -5.10 11.56 -4.71
C ASP A 14 -4.61 12.25 -6.00
N SER A 15 -3.29 12.32 -6.21
CA SER A 15 -2.70 12.99 -7.37
C SER A 15 -2.86 12.25 -8.70
N GLU A 16 -3.26 10.97 -8.68
CA GLU A 16 -3.48 10.16 -9.89
C GLU A 16 -4.76 10.55 -10.63
N TYR A 17 -5.77 11.06 -9.91
CA TYR A 17 -7.08 11.37 -10.47
C TYR A 17 -7.25 12.84 -10.91
N HIS A 18 -6.27 13.69 -10.59
CA HIS A 18 -6.27 15.09 -10.97
C HIS A 18 -5.22 15.31 -12.08
N GLY A 19 -5.65 15.80 -13.25
CA GLY A 19 -4.78 16.03 -14.42
C GLY A 19 -3.63 17.05 -14.22
N THR A 20 -3.47 17.57 -13.00
CA THR A 20 -2.38 18.43 -12.57
C THR A 20 -1.77 17.84 -11.31
N LEU A 21 -0.44 17.61 -11.28
CA LEU A 21 0.32 17.17 -10.10
C LEU A 21 0.42 18.25 -8.99
N ASN A 22 -0.49 19.22 -8.97
CA ASN A 22 -0.46 20.30 -7.99
C ASN A 22 -1.14 19.84 -6.71
N ILE A 23 -0.37 19.52 -5.67
CA ILE A 23 -0.92 19.05 -4.40
C ILE A 23 -1.88 20.06 -3.75
N ASN A 24 -1.67 21.36 -3.97
CA ASN A 24 -2.53 22.41 -3.43
C ASN A 24 -3.93 22.43 -4.07
N SER A 25 -4.11 21.85 -5.28
CA SER A 25 -5.44 21.72 -5.89
C SER A 25 -6.19 20.50 -5.36
N VAL A 26 -5.47 19.44 -4.95
CA VAL A 26 -6.06 18.18 -4.49
C VAL A 26 -6.35 18.18 -2.99
N ILE A 27 -5.45 18.74 -2.18
CA ILE A 27 -5.62 18.92 -0.73
C ILE A 27 -5.34 20.40 -0.39
N PRO A 28 -6.28 21.31 -0.72
CA PRO A 28 -6.14 22.72 -0.39
C PRO A 28 -6.19 22.96 1.12
N LEU A 29 -5.48 24.00 1.58
CA LEU A 29 -5.42 24.39 2.99
C LEU A 29 -6.61 25.26 3.44
N ASP A 30 -7.34 25.85 2.49
CA ASP A 30 -8.36 26.88 2.71
C ASP A 30 -9.80 26.39 2.46
N LYS A 31 -9.97 25.19 1.88
CA LYS A 31 -11.28 24.61 1.59
C LYS A 31 -11.26 23.09 1.65
N ILE A 32 -12.44 22.49 1.82
CA ILE A 32 -12.58 21.04 1.79
C ILE A 32 -12.71 20.58 0.33
N ASN A 33 -11.79 19.72 -0.13
CA ASN A 33 -12.01 18.95 -1.35
C ASN A 33 -12.90 17.74 -1.03
N TYR A 34 -14.15 17.74 -1.54
CA TYR A 34 -15.09 16.64 -1.35
C TYR A 34 -14.77 15.39 -2.18
N GLN A 35 -13.97 15.54 -3.24
CA GLN A 35 -13.55 14.45 -4.14
C GLN A 35 -12.26 13.76 -3.70
N ARG A 36 -11.61 14.21 -2.62
CA ARG A 36 -10.38 13.60 -2.10
C ARG A 36 -10.58 12.12 -1.78
N VAL A 37 -9.63 11.27 -2.13
CA VAL A 37 -9.57 9.87 -1.69
C VAL A 37 -8.85 9.75 -0.34
N TRP A 38 -7.97 10.69 0.00
CA TRP A 38 -7.29 10.71 1.29
C TRP A 38 -8.22 11.22 2.41
N LYS A 39 -8.95 10.29 3.04
CA LYS A 39 -9.82 10.54 4.19
C LYS A 39 -9.39 9.70 5.39
N SER A 40 -8.71 10.33 6.36
CA SER A 40 -8.15 9.63 7.52
C SER A 40 -9.20 8.83 8.30
N SER A 41 -10.43 9.31 8.42
CA SER A 41 -11.55 8.59 9.05
C SER A 41 -11.82 7.22 8.45
N ASP A 42 -11.51 7.03 7.16
CA ASP A 42 -11.88 5.84 6.41
C ASP A 42 -10.84 4.73 6.55
N PHE A 43 -9.56 5.07 6.74
CA PHE A 43 -8.46 4.11 6.74
C PHE A 43 -7.62 4.08 8.03
N ILE A 44 -7.71 5.12 8.89
CA ILE A 44 -7.13 5.14 10.24
C ILE A 44 -8.13 5.53 11.34
N PRO A 45 -9.31 4.89 11.44
CA PRO A 45 -10.11 4.98 12.66
C PRO A 45 -9.37 4.33 13.85
N PHE A 46 -9.90 4.50 15.06
CA PHE A 46 -9.41 3.72 16.20
C PHE A 46 -9.52 2.22 15.90
N LEU A 47 -8.46 1.47 16.21
CA LEU A 47 -8.32 0.05 15.90
C LEU A 47 -8.37 -0.28 14.40
N SER A 48 -7.92 0.64 13.54
CA SER A 48 -7.77 0.38 12.11
C SER A 48 -6.89 -0.84 11.85
N GLN A 49 -7.34 -1.70 10.95
CA GLN A 49 -6.61 -2.91 10.54
C GLN A 49 -6.33 -2.90 9.05
N ILE A 50 -5.17 -3.43 8.67
CA ILE A 50 -4.77 -3.61 7.28
C ILE A 50 -4.38 -5.07 7.13
N ALA A 51 -5.03 -5.77 6.22
CA ALA A 51 -4.74 -7.16 5.91
C ALA A 51 -4.28 -7.28 4.45
N LEU A 52 -3.22 -8.06 4.25
CA LEU A 52 -2.83 -8.56 2.95
C LEU A 52 -3.29 -10.01 2.87
N GLU A 53 -4.26 -10.28 2.01
CA GLU A 53 -4.81 -11.62 1.85
C GLU A 53 -4.18 -12.28 0.62
N ARG A 54 -3.48 -13.40 0.83
CA ARG A 54 -3.03 -14.27 -0.26
C ARG A 54 -4.11 -15.32 -0.55
N LEU A 55 -4.70 -15.23 -1.73
CA LEU A 55 -5.75 -16.12 -2.20
C LEU A 55 -5.14 -17.17 -3.13
N ASN A 56 -5.60 -18.41 -3.04
CA ASN A 56 -5.34 -19.44 -4.03
C ASN A 56 -6.68 -19.83 -4.67
N CYS A 57 -6.86 -19.48 -5.94
CA CYS A 57 -8.15 -19.59 -6.62
C CYS A 57 -8.06 -20.60 -7.77
N LYS A 58 -9.05 -21.48 -7.86
CA LYS A 58 -9.23 -22.44 -8.96
C LYS A 58 -10.67 -22.37 -9.46
N SER A 59 -10.86 -21.81 -10.65
CA SER A 59 -12.16 -21.61 -11.32
C SER A 59 -11.95 -21.62 -12.84
N ALA A 60 -13.05 -21.57 -13.61
CA ALA A 60 -12.97 -21.51 -15.08
C ALA A 60 -12.24 -20.26 -15.59
N ALA A 61 -12.36 -19.12 -14.90
CA ALA A 61 -11.75 -17.85 -15.28
C ALA A 61 -10.39 -17.58 -14.62
N TYR A 62 -10.12 -18.19 -13.46
CA TYR A 62 -8.92 -17.90 -12.66
C TYR A 62 -8.29 -19.18 -12.14
N ASN A 63 -6.98 -19.32 -12.35
CA ASN A 63 -6.18 -20.41 -11.81
C ASN A 63 -4.84 -19.85 -11.32
N GLY A 64 -4.62 -19.84 -10.00
CA GLY A 64 -3.34 -19.43 -9.41
C GLY A 64 -3.47 -18.65 -8.10
N SER A 65 -2.36 -18.01 -7.72
CA SER A 65 -2.26 -17.18 -6.51
C SER A 65 -2.50 -15.70 -6.81
N PHE A 66 -3.26 -15.06 -5.93
CA PHE A 66 -3.60 -13.64 -5.98
C PHE A 66 -3.38 -13.00 -4.62
N VAL A 67 -3.23 -11.68 -4.59
CA VAL A 67 -3.10 -10.87 -3.38
C VAL A 67 -4.12 -9.74 -3.43
N ARG A 68 -4.83 -9.49 -2.34
CA ARG A 68 -5.65 -8.27 -2.20
C ARG A 68 -5.37 -7.58 -0.88
N VAL A 69 -5.54 -6.27 -0.87
CA VAL A 69 -5.44 -5.46 0.34
C VAL A 69 -6.84 -5.21 0.89
N VAL A 70 -7.01 -5.39 2.20
CA VAL A 70 -8.25 -5.08 2.91
C VAL A 70 -7.94 -4.07 4.01
N VAL A 71 -8.66 -2.96 4.03
CA VAL A 71 -8.48 -1.85 4.97
C VAL A 71 -9.77 -1.68 5.75
N SER A 72 -9.73 -1.95 7.06
CA SER A 72 -10.92 -1.89 7.93
C SER A 72 -12.13 -2.60 7.33
N SER A 73 -11.92 -3.85 6.86
CA SER A 73 -12.94 -4.70 6.22
C SER A 73 -13.41 -4.26 4.83
N ALA A 74 -12.84 -3.20 4.26
CA ALA A 74 -13.10 -2.78 2.88
C ALA A 74 -11.96 -3.23 1.95
N PRO A 75 -12.23 -4.06 0.92
CA PRO A 75 -11.24 -4.35 -0.11
C PRO A 75 -10.79 -3.07 -0.81
N LYS A 76 -9.47 -2.90 -0.96
CA LYS A 76 -8.84 -1.78 -1.66
C LYS A 76 -7.98 -2.33 -2.80
N PRO A 77 -8.44 -2.22 -4.06
CA PRO A 77 -7.68 -2.66 -5.22
C PRO A 77 -6.36 -1.90 -5.32
N LEU A 78 -5.30 -2.59 -5.76
CA LEU A 78 -4.03 -1.94 -6.02
C LEU A 78 -4.10 -1.16 -7.34
N PRO A 79 -3.62 0.10 -7.38
CA PRO A 79 -3.58 0.87 -8.62
C PRO A 79 -2.84 0.13 -9.72
N GLY A 80 -3.49 -0.07 -10.86
CA GLY A 80 -2.92 -0.82 -12.00
C GLY A 80 -2.71 -2.32 -11.76
N CYS A 81 -3.19 -2.89 -10.65
CA CYS A 81 -3.15 -4.34 -10.41
C CYS A 81 -4.42 -4.86 -9.71
N ALA A 82 -5.49 -5.05 -10.48
CA ALA A 82 -6.79 -5.51 -10.00
C ALA A 82 -7.46 -6.53 -10.93
N SER A 83 -6.67 -7.28 -11.70
CA SER A 83 -7.14 -8.20 -12.76
C SER A 83 -7.60 -9.57 -12.24
N GLY A 84 -7.37 -9.89 -10.97
CA GLY A 84 -7.77 -11.12 -10.32
C GLY A 84 -9.18 -11.10 -9.73
N PRO A 85 -9.65 -12.24 -9.19
CA PRO A 85 -10.99 -12.36 -8.61
C PRO A 85 -11.19 -11.37 -7.46
N GLY A 86 -12.35 -10.70 -7.43
CA GLY A 86 -12.66 -9.72 -6.38
C GLY A 86 -11.71 -8.52 -6.36
N ALA A 87 -11.26 -8.05 -7.54
CA ALA A 87 -10.29 -6.97 -7.72
C ALA A 87 -8.94 -7.22 -7.02
N SER A 88 -8.55 -8.50 -6.92
CA SER A 88 -7.23 -8.90 -6.45
C SER A 88 -6.16 -8.75 -7.54
N CYS A 89 -4.90 -8.79 -7.14
CA CYS A 89 -3.73 -8.67 -7.99
C CYS A 89 -3.08 -10.06 -8.17
N PRO A 90 -2.82 -10.55 -9.38
CA PRO A 90 -2.04 -11.77 -9.59
C PRO A 90 -0.68 -11.69 -8.87
N LEU A 91 -0.27 -12.76 -8.17
CA LEU A 91 0.91 -12.71 -7.29
C LEU A 91 2.18 -12.21 -8.00
N LYS A 92 2.40 -12.60 -9.26
CA LYS A 92 3.55 -12.11 -10.04
C LYS A 92 3.50 -10.60 -10.25
N GLN A 93 2.35 -10.08 -10.68
CA GLN A 93 2.14 -8.64 -10.87
C GLN A 93 2.23 -7.87 -9.55
N TYR A 94 1.82 -8.49 -8.44
CA TYR A 94 1.98 -7.91 -7.10
C TYR A 94 3.46 -7.73 -6.74
N MET A 95 4.31 -8.73 -6.99
CA MET A 95 5.75 -8.62 -6.74
C MET A 95 6.39 -7.52 -7.60
N ASP A 96 6.00 -7.44 -8.88
CA ASP A 96 6.46 -6.37 -9.78
C ASP A 96 5.97 -4.98 -9.32
N TYR A 97 4.74 -4.91 -8.79
CA TYR A 97 4.19 -3.69 -8.20
C TYR A 97 4.99 -3.25 -6.97
N VAL A 98 5.20 -4.15 -6.00
CA VAL A 98 5.98 -3.85 -4.79
C VAL A 98 7.40 -3.43 -5.14
N LYS A 99 8.06 -4.14 -6.07
CA LYS A 99 9.41 -3.76 -6.53
C LYS A 99 9.45 -2.34 -7.07
N ARG A 100 8.53 -1.98 -7.98
CA ARG A 100 8.45 -0.61 -8.53
C ARG A 100 8.23 0.43 -7.44
N ARG A 101 7.41 0.13 -6.42
CA ARG A 101 7.18 1.04 -5.30
C ARG A 101 8.43 1.19 -4.44
N THR A 102 9.14 0.10 -4.14
CA THR A 102 10.41 0.15 -3.39
C THR A 102 11.48 0.96 -4.14
N ASP A 103 11.59 0.77 -5.46
CA ASP A 103 12.55 1.51 -6.30
C ASP A 103 12.30 3.04 -6.27
N LEU A 104 11.07 3.51 -5.99
CA LEU A 104 10.75 4.95 -5.87
C LEU A 104 11.26 5.60 -4.58
N PHE A 105 11.37 4.83 -3.49
CA PHE A 105 11.67 5.36 -2.16
C PHE A 105 13.11 5.06 -1.70
N GLU A 106 13.88 4.31 -2.50
CA GLU A 106 15.29 3.96 -2.26
C GLU A 106 15.57 3.47 -0.82
N ASP A 107 16.78 3.76 -0.30
CA ASP A 107 17.25 3.31 1.00
C ASP A 107 16.57 4.07 2.15
N PHE A 108 15.80 3.34 2.95
CA PHE A 108 15.18 3.84 4.19
C PHE A 108 16.21 4.46 5.15
N SER A 109 17.33 3.78 5.38
CA SER A 109 18.39 4.25 6.28
C SER A 109 18.97 5.59 5.81
N LYS A 110 19.11 5.78 4.50
CA LYS A 110 19.61 7.03 3.91
C LYS A 110 18.55 8.14 4.03
N ALA A 111 17.30 7.84 3.68
CA ALA A 111 16.19 8.80 3.76
C ALA A 111 15.94 9.31 5.19
N CYS A 112 16.13 8.45 6.20
CA CYS A 112 15.97 8.81 7.61
C CYS A 112 17.25 9.31 8.30
N GLY A 113 18.36 9.46 7.57
CA GLY A 113 19.61 10.01 8.12
C GLY A 113 20.26 9.10 9.17
N ALA A 114 20.25 7.78 8.96
CA ALA A 114 20.91 6.83 9.84
C ALA A 114 22.41 7.13 9.94
N GLN A 115 22.86 7.63 11.10
CA GLN A 115 24.26 7.95 11.36
C GLN A 115 25.08 6.72 11.81
N ASN A 116 24.41 5.64 12.24
CA ASN A 116 25.02 4.41 12.75
C ASN A 116 24.37 3.15 12.14
N ASN A 117 25.05 2.01 12.25
CA ASN A 117 24.62 0.69 11.75
C ASN A 117 23.37 0.10 12.43
N ASP A 118 22.71 0.85 13.33
CA ASP A 118 21.55 0.38 14.10
C ASP A 118 20.24 0.40 13.29
N ILE A 119 20.20 1.12 12.16
CA ILE A 119 19.03 1.22 11.28
C ILE A 119 19.32 0.46 9.98
N THR A 120 18.53 -0.59 9.71
CA THR A 120 18.67 -1.46 8.54
C THR A 120 17.58 -1.20 7.49
N ASN A 121 17.92 -1.40 6.22
CA ASN A 121 16.96 -1.34 5.10
C ASN A 121 16.07 -2.59 5.00
N VAL A 122 16.39 -3.65 5.76
CA VAL A 122 15.69 -4.93 5.73
C VAL A 122 15.07 -5.20 7.09
N LEU A 123 13.83 -5.70 7.05
CA LEU A 123 13.06 -6.11 8.22
C LEU A 123 13.25 -7.61 8.47
N SER A 124 13.97 -7.97 9.53
CA SER A 124 14.35 -9.37 9.80
C SER A 124 13.48 -10.08 10.83
N PHE A 125 12.75 -9.37 11.70
CA PHE A 125 12.02 -9.97 12.82
C PHE A 125 10.90 -10.95 12.41
N PHE A 126 10.43 -10.91 11.15
CA PHE A 126 9.46 -11.89 10.65
C PHE A 126 10.06 -13.27 10.37
N TRP A 127 11.39 -13.34 10.27
CA TRP A 127 12.14 -14.54 9.87
C TRP A 127 13.18 -14.96 10.90
N LYS A 128 13.49 -14.06 11.84
CA LYS A 128 14.42 -14.33 12.91
C LYS A 128 13.65 -15.06 14.01
N ASP A 129 13.92 -16.36 14.15
CA ASP A 129 13.39 -17.20 15.21
C ASP A 129 14.04 -16.80 16.54
N ASP A 130 13.65 -15.66 17.09
CA ASP A 130 13.93 -15.33 18.48
C ASP A 130 12.97 -16.20 19.33
N ALA A 131 13.41 -17.44 19.59
CA ALA A 131 12.76 -18.34 20.52
C ALA A 131 12.54 -17.60 21.84
N ILE A 132 11.28 -17.50 22.26
CA ILE A 132 10.92 -17.27 23.66
C ILE A 132 11.25 -18.54 24.43
#